data_AF-A0A7C1C6N2-F1
#
_entry.id   AF-A0A7C1C6N2-F1
#
_cell.length_a   1.000
_cell.length_b   1.000
_cell.length_c   1.000
_cell.angle_alpha   90.00
_cell.angle_beta   90.00
_cell.angle_gamma   90.00
#
_symmetry.space_group_name_H-M   'P 1'
#
loop_
_entity.id
_entity.type
_entity.pdbx_description
1 polymer ?
#
loop_
_entity_poly.entity_id
_entity_poly.type
_entity_poly.pdbx_seq_one_letter_code
_entity_poly.pdbx_strand_id
1 'polypeptide(L)' 'MHLGQTQGRGKLDRYNLQSLPKKHIYVYPLHKKFRSILCTA' A
#
# COMPACT_ATOMS: atom_id res chain seq x y z
N MET A 1 5.52 -2.52 9.48
CA MET A 1 5.51 -1.14 10.00
C MET A 1 4.33 -0.38 9.42
N HIS A 2 3.59 0.37 10.23
CA HIS A 2 2.49 1.21 9.75
C HIS A 2 3.04 2.57 9.28
N LEU A 3 2.66 3.01 8.07
CA LEU A 3 3.14 4.26 7.48
C LEU A 3 2.07 5.36 7.38
N GLY A 4 0.80 5.03 7.59
CA GLY A 4 -0.30 5.98 7.46
C GLY A 4 -1.50 5.39 6.73
N GLN A 5 -2.26 6.24 6.04
CA GLN A 5 -3.49 5.87 5.34
C GLN A 5 -3.50 6.45 3.92
N THR A 6 -4.17 5.77 2.99
CA THR A 6 -4.44 6.29 1.65
C THR A 6 -5.50 7.40 1.71
N GLN A 7 -5.51 8.25 0.69
CA GLN A 7 -6.50 9.32 0.56
C GLN A 7 -7.76 8.88 -0.21
N GLY A 8 -7.90 7.59 -0.55
CA GLY A 8 -9.09 7.15 -1.27
C GLY A 8 -9.20 7.68 -2.71
N ARG A 9 -8.09 8.04 -3.37
CA ARG A 9 -8.12 8.54 -4.75
C ARG A 9 -8.03 7.41 -5.76
N GLY A 10 -8.86 7.46 -6.80
CA GLY A 10 -8.76 6.57 -7.95
C GLY A 10 -7.55 6.84 -8.83
N LYS A 11 -7.07 5.81 -9.53
CA LYS A 11 -6.01 5.97 -10.53
C LYS A 11 -6.49 6.95 -11.61
N LEU A 12 -5.67 7.98 -11.88
CA LEU A 12 -5.97 9.05 -12.87
C LEU A 12 -7.24 9.85 -12.58
N ASP A 13 -7.66 9.95 -11.32
CA ASP A 13 -8.76 10.83 -10.94
C ASP A 13 -8.40 12.30 -11.26
N ARG A 14 -9.07 12.86 -12.26
CA ARG A 14 -8.82 14.21 -12.81
C ARG A 14 -9.32 15.32 -11.90
N TYR A 15 -10.28 15.00 -11.03
CA TYR A 15 -11.01 15.96 -10.22
C TYR A 15 -10.63 15.89 -8.74
N ASN A 16 -9.73 14.98 -8.36
CA ASN A 16 -9.25 14.76 -6.99
C ASN A 16 -10.40 14.54 -5.97
N LEU A 17 -11.46 13.85 -6.40
CA LEU A 17 -12.70 13.69 -5.62
C LEU A 17 -12.57 12.68 -4.47
N GLN A 18 -11.46 11.94 -4.38
CA GLN A 18 -11.17 11.03 -3.26
C GLN A 18 -12.33 10.04 -2.96
N SER A 19 -13.03 9.59 -3.99
CA SER A 19 -14.28 8.83 -3.86
C SER A 19 -14.11 7.36 -3.50
N LEU A 20 -12.87 6.88 -3.33
CA LEU A 20 -12.58 5.50 -2.93
C LEU A 20 -12.28 5.41 -1.42
N PRO A 21 -12.36 4.21 -0.83
CA PRO A 21 -12.06 4.03 0.59
C PRO A 21 -10.61 4.37 0.96
N LYS A 22 -10.44 4.99 2.13
CA LYS A 22 -9.13 5.13 2.79
C LYS A 22 -8.68 3.76 3.30
N LYS A 23 -7.41 3.42 3.08
CA LYS A 23 -6.79 2.14 3.46
C LYS A 23 -5.57 2.39 4.34
N HIS A 24 -5.32 1.58 5.36
CA HIS A 24 -4.05 1.65 6.08
C HIS A 24 -2.91 1.14 5.20
N ILE A 25 -1.77 1.84 5.25
CA ILE A 25 -0.55 1.49 4.54
C ILE A 25 0.38 0.78 5.52
N TYR A 26 0.65 -0.49 5.22
CA TYR A 26 1.65 -1.29 5.94
C TYR A 26 2.79 -1.63 4.99
N VAL A 27 4.01 -1.53 5.49
CA VAL A 27 5.21 -1.94 4.77
C VAL A 27 5.96 -3.01 5.53
N TYR A 28 6.56 -3.91 4.75
CA TYR A 28 7.56 -4.84 5.21
C TYR A 28 8.93 -4.35 4.72
N PRO A 29 9.93 -4.15 5.60
CA PRO A 29 11.26 -3.73 5.20
C PRO A 29 11.85 -4.69 4.15
N LEU A 30 12.54 -4.14 3.15
CA LEU A 30 13.20 -4.96 2.14
C LEU A 30 14.32 -5.75 2.81
N HIS A 31 14.10 -7.06 2.95
CA HIS A 31 15.08 -7.97 3.49
C HIS A 31 15.84 -8.66 2.36
N LYS A 32 17.16 -8.86 2.49
CA LYS A 32 17.97 -9.54 1.45
C LYS A 32 17.40 -10.92 1.08
N LYS A 33 16.74 -11.58 2.03
CA LYS A 33 16.08 -12.89 1.85
C LYS A 33 14.56 -12.79 1.64
N PHE A 34 14.02 -11.68 1.11
CA PHE A 34 12.58 -11.45 1.05
C PHE A 34 11.82 -12.59 0.36
N ARG A 35 12.37 -13.20 -0.70
CA ARG A 35 11.75 -14.35 -1.39
C ARG A 35 11.55 -15.54 -0.46
N SER A 36 12.55 -15.86 0.36
CA SER A 36 12.45 -16.96 1.32
C SER A 36 11.41 -16.68 2.41
N ILE A 37 11.23 -15.41 2.79
CA ILE A 37 10.32 -15.01 3.86
C ILE A 37 8.87 -14.90 3.35
N LEU A 38 8.68 -14.38 2.14
CA LEU A 38 7.37 -14.01 1.61
C LEU A 38 6.81 -15.01 0.58
N CYS A 39 7.66 -15.84 -0.02
CA CYS A 39 7.30 -16.70 -1.14
C CYS A 39 7.52 -18.19 -0.86
N THR A 40 7.34 -18.64 0.38
CA THR A 40 7.28 -20.08 0.66
C THR A 40 6.17 -20.72 -0.17
N ALA A 41 6.54 -21.76 -0.94
CA ALA A 41 5.62 -22.59 -1.71
C ALA A 41 4.73 -23.44 -0.79
#